data_AF-A0A2V7FHR5-F1
#
_entry.id   AF-A0A2V7FHR5-F1
#
_cell.length_a   1.000
_cell.length_b   1.000
_cell.length_c   1.000
_cell.angle_alpha   90.00
_cell.angle_beta   90.00
_cell.angle_gamma   90.00
#
_symmetry.space_group_name_H-M   'P 1'
#
loop_
_entity.id
_entity.type
_entity.pdbx_description
1 polymer ?
#
loop_
_entity_poly.entity_id
_entity_poly.type
_entity_poly.pdbx_seq_one_letter_code
_entity_poly.pdbx_strand_id
1 'polypeptide(L)'
;MTLEAKYGVPTVAVHTDKFDKVVRSVAEVSGMPDLAQVFVPQPIMGKTPAQLRAYVDGTDPISGRHVMQEVIDGLTRPRDGGRGAGEYDRSTPRLVEPDSEENLHRLFLERNWTDTLPIVLPTEERVGAMLGGTRRKPDEIVGRMRSTHFREYWQYTVEKVAVNAVMAGARPEYFPVILALAATGVTARGSSSSAVAAMAVVNGPIRREIGMNAGTGAMGPYNHANATIGRAYGLLSQNGQGGSVPGLSYMGNQGNNYAYNSVTFAENEER
;
A
#
# COMPACT_ATOMS: atom_id res chain seq x y z
N MET A 1 -21.08 5.12 6.69
CA MET A 1 -21.01 3.68 6.98
C MET A 1 -21.28 3.32 8.44
N THR A 2 -20.63 3.94 9.44
CA THR A 2 -20.90 3.61 10.86
C THR A 2 -22.35 3.89 11.29
N LEU A 3 -22.95 4.99 10.82
CA LEU A 3 -24.32 5.38 11.18
C LEU A 3 -25.35 4.37 10.67
N GLU A 4 -25.14 3.93 9.43
CA GLU A 4 -25.98 2.99 8.70
C GLU A 4 -25.80 1.58 9.24
N ALA A 5 -24.57 1.09 9.33
CA ALA A 5 -24.27 -0.31 9.68
C ALA A 5 -24.42 -0.61 11.17
N LYS A 6 -24.07 0.34 12.06
CA LYS A 6 -24.10 0.12 13.52
C LYS A 6 -25.38 0.63 14.17
N TYR A 7 -25.92 1.74 13.68
CA TYR A 7 -27.06 2.41 14.31
C TYR A 7 -28.34 2.36 13.48
N GLY A 8 -28.31 1.78 12.27
CA GLY A 8 -29.50 1.64 11.41
C GLY A 8 -30.05 2.98 10.92
N VAL A 9 -29.25 4.05 10.94
CA VAL A 9 -29.69 5.40 10.57
C VAL A 9 -29.54 5.59 9.05
N PRO A 10 -30.61 5.89 8.30
CA PRO A 10 -30.53 6.24 6.89
C PRO A 10 -29.61 7.43 6.69
N THR A 11 -28.60 7.27 5.84
CA THR A 11 -27.57 8.30 5.59
C THR A 11 -27.28 8.35 4.09
N VAL A 12 -27.01 9.56 3.59
CA VAL A 12 -26.47 9.78 2.24
C VAL A 12 -25.13 10.48 2.39
N ALA A 13 -24.08 9.88 1.85
CA ALA A 13 -22.75 10.46 1.87
C ALA A 13 -22.54 11.35 0.63
N VAL A 14 -22.08 12.59 0.86
CA VAL A 14 -21.78 13.53 -0.24
C VAL A 14 -20.27 13.61 -0.42
N HIS A 15 -19.82 13.37 -1.65
CA HIS A 15 -18.41 13.31 -2.03
C HIS A 15 -18.10 14.25 -3.20
N THR A 16 -16.82 14.50 -3.49
CA THR A 16 -16.48 15.10 -4.78
C THR A 16 -16.28 14.03 -5.85
N ASP A 17 -16.54 14.41 -7.10
CA ASP A 17 -16.40 13.55 -8.29
C ASP A 17 -15.06 12.81 -8.38
N LYS A 18 -13.97 13.41 -7.89
CA LYS A 18 -12.64 12.79 -7.93
C LYS A 18 -12.48 11.59 -7.01
N PHE A 19 -13.36 11.39 -6.03
CA PHE A 19 -13.29 10.28 -5.08
C PHE A 19 -14.23 9.11 -5.42
N ASP A 20 -15.00 9.16 -6.51
CA ASP A 20 -15.97 8.13 -6.90
C ASP A 20 -15.43 6.70 -6.78
N LYS A 21 -14.31 6.40 -7.45
CA LYS A 21 -13.68 5.08 -7.41
C LYS A 21 -13.29 4.63 -6.00
N VAL A 22 -12.74 5.52 -5.19
CA VAL A 22 -12.24 5.21 -3.85
C VAL A 22 -13.39 4.93 -2.90
N VAL A 23 -14.42 5.78 -2.93
CA VAL A 23 -15.57 5.63 -2.02
C VAL A 23 -16.35 4.37 -2.36
N ARG A 24 -16.54 4.05 -3.64
CA ARG A 24 -17.14 2.76 -4.05
C ARG A 24 -16.35 1.56 -3.56
N SER A 25 -15.02 1.57 -3.75
CA SER A 25 -14.17 0.49 -3.26
C SER A 25 -14.26 0.32 -1.74
N VAL A 26 -14.30 1.43 -0.99
CA VAL A 26 -14.44 1.40 0.47
C VAL A 26 -15.82 0.87 0.89
N ALA A 27 -16.89 1.28 0.20
CA ALA A 27 -18.24 0.80 0.45
C ALA A 27 -18.37 -0.70 0.17
N GLU A 28 -17.79 -1.18 -0.93
CA GLU A 28 -17.75 -2.60 -1.29
C GLU A 28 -16.99 -3.44 -0.25
N VAL A 29 -15.77 -3.03 0.11
CA VAL A 29 -14.96 -3.72 1.15
C VAL A 29 -15.67 -3.74 2.51
N SER A 30 -16.51 -2.74 2.78
CA SER A 30 -17.29 -2.67 4.02
C SER A 30 -18.60 -3.47 3.96
N GLY A 31 -18.90 -4.19 2.88
CA GLY A 31 -20.17 -4.93 2.71
C GLY A 31 -21.38 -4.02 2.51
N MET A 32 -21.15 -2.83 1.95
CA MET A 32 -22.19 -1.83 1.67
C MET A 32 -22.12 -1.34 0.22
N PRO A 33 -22.10 -2.23 -0.80
CA PRO A 33 -21.95 -1.82 -2.20
C PRO A 33 -23.05 -0.86 -2.67
N ASP A 34 -24.25 -0.95 -2.07
CA ASP A 34 -25.42 -0.13 -2.39
C ASP A 34 -25.55 1.12 -1.49
N LEU A 35 -24.47 1.51 -0.80
CA LEU A 35 -24.45 2.70 0.05
C LEU A 35 -24.89 3.93 -0.74
N ALA A 36 -25.82 4.70 -0.17
CA ALA A 36 -26.31 5.93 -0.77
C ALA A 36 -25.20 6.99 -0.83
N GLN A 37 -24.80 7.35 -2.04
CA GLN A 37 -23.73 8.31 -2.30
C GLN A 37 -24.19 9.30 -3.36
N VAL A 38 -23.81 10.56 -3.20
CA VAL A 38 -24.02 11.64 -4.17
C VAL A 38 -22.70 12.39 -4.35
N PHE A 39 -22.43 12.83 -5.57
CA PHE A 39 -21.21 13.51 -5.94
C PHE A 39 -21.47 14.97 -6.32
N VAL A 40 -20.50 15.83 -6.01
CA VAL A 40 -20.45 17.23 -6.45
C VAL A 40 -19.11 17.52 -7.13
N PRO A 41 -19.00 18.58 -7.95
CA PRO A 41 -17.73 18.91 -8.60
C PRO A 41 -16.61 19.28 -7.60
N GLN A 42 -15.37 18.86 -7.87
CA GLN A 42 -14.16 19.40 -7.24
C GLN A 42 -13.61 20.62 -8.04
N PRO A 43 -13.04 21.67 -7.42
CA PRO A 43 -12.73 21.86 -5.99
C PRO A 43 -13.82 22.52 -5.16
N ILE A 44 -13.92 22.12 -3.89
CA ILE A 44 -14.74 22.78 -2.86
C ILE A 44 -13.97 23.96 -2.24
N MET A 45 -12.68 23.75 -1.94
CA MET A 45 -11.83 24.78 -1.34
C MET A 45 -11.61 25.93 -2.33
N GLY A 46 -11.71 27.17 -1.83
CA GLY A 46 -11.55 28.38 -2.63
C GLY A 46 -12.77 28.80 -3.45
N LYS A 47 -13.92 28.13 -3.28
CA LYS A 47 -15.20 28.54 -3.91
C LYS A 47 -15.98 29.49 -3.02
N THR A 48 -16.72 30.40 -3.65
CA THR A 48 -17.65 31.29 -2.94
C THR A 48 -18.91 30.52 -2.50
N PRO A 49 -19.67 31.03 -1.51
CA PRO A 49 -20.94 30.42 -1.13
C PRO A 49 -21.93 30.24 -2.29
N ALA A 50 -21.99 31.18 -3.23
CA ALA A 50 -22.84 31.08 -4.42
C ALA A 50 -22.42 29.93 -5.36
N GLN A 51 -21.11 29.73 -5.54
CA GLN A 51 -20.59 28.61 -6.34
C GLN A 51 -20.86 27.26 -5.68
N LEU A 52 -20.68 27.17 -4.35
CA LEU A 52 -21.01 25.95 -3.60
C LEU A 52 -22.51 25.67 -3.62
N ARG A 53 -23.35 26.71 -3.56
CA ARG A 53 -24.80 26.56 -3.71
C ARG A 53 -25.19 26.01 -5.08
N ALA A 54 -24.52 26.48 -6.15
CA ALA A 54 -24.72 25.94 -7.49
C ALA A 54 -24.34 24.46 -7.61
N TYR A 55 -23.44 23.94 -6.78
CA TYR A 55 -23.14 22.49 -6.75
C TYR A 55 -24.30 21.70 -6.16
N VAL A 56 -24.94 22.22 -5.11
CA VAL A 56 -26.10 21.60 -4.46
C VAL A 56 -27.34 21.66 -5.33
N ASP A 57 -27.58 22.80 -5.99
CA ASP A 57 -28.73 22.99 -6.88
C ASP A 57 -28.52 22.35 -8.28
N GLY A 58 -27.28 21.94 -8.58
CA GLY A 58 -26.88 21.34 -9.85
C GLY A 58 -27.13 19.84 -9.94
N THR A 59 -26.37 19.20 -10.83
CA THR A 59 -26.41 17.76 -11.07
C THR A 59 -25.17 17.07 -10.53
N ASP A 60 -25.36 15.82 -10.09
CA ASP A 60 -24.29 14.90 -9.75
C ASP A 60 -23.49 14.61 -11.03
N PRO A 61 -22.16 14.86 -11.03
CA PRO A 61 -21.31 14.70 -12.21
C PRO A 61 -21.08 13.24 -12.62
N ILE A 62 -21.42 12.27 -11.76
CA ILE A 62 -21.31 10.84 -12.01
C ILE A 62 -22.64 10.29 -12.53
N SER A 63 -23.76 10.62 -11.88
CA SER A 63 -25.08 10.06 -12.24
C SER A 63 -25.84 10.89 -13.29
N GLY A 64 -25.53 12.19 -13.39
CA GLY A 64 -26.27 13.16 -14.19
C GLY A 64 -27.59 13.65 -13.59
N ARG A 65 -28.02 13.16 -12.41
CA ARG A 65 -29.28 13.56 -11.76
C ARG A 65 -29.10 14.75 -10.83
N HIS A 66 -30.19 15.41 -10.45
CA HIS A 66 -30.13 16.53 -9.50
C HIS A 66 -29.63 16.08 -8.13
N VAL A 67 -28.59 16.74 -7.60
CA VAL A 67 -27.92 16.39 -6.35
C VAL A 67 -28.91 16.26 -5.20
N MET A 68 -29.73 17.28 -4.96
CA MET A 68 -30.71 17.26 -3.87
C MET A 68 -31.80 16.20 -4.05
N GLN A 69 -32.19 15.88 -5.29
CA GLN A 69 -33.17 14.82 -5.51
C GLN A 69 -32.60 13.45 -5.13
N GLU A 70 -31.32 13.19 -5.43
CA GLU A 70 -30.66 11.96 -5.01
C GLU A 70 -30.48 11.87 -3.50
N VAL A 71 -30.19 12.98 -2.83
CA VAL A 71 -30.15 13.04 -1.37
C VAL A 71 -31.52 12.68 -0.78
N ILE A 72 -32.59 13.28 -1.29
CA ILE A 72 -33.95 12.99 -0.82
C ILE A 72 -34.28 11.51 -1.08
N ASP A 73 -34.07 11.02 -2.30
CA ASP A 73 -34.34 9.64 -2.68
C ASP A 73 -33.55 8.66 -1.80
N GLY A 74 -32.28 8.96 -1.52
CA GLY A 74 -31.42 8.12 -0.69
C GLY A 74 -31.78 8.10 0.79
N LEU A 75 -32.42 9.15 1.31
CA LEU A 75 -32.91 9.22 2.69
C LEU A 75 -34.33 8.67 2.87
N THR A 76 -35.15 8.70 1.81
CA THR A 76 -36.61 8.44 1.92
C THR A 76 -37.04 7.12 1.30
N ARG A 77 -36.28 6.56 0.35
CA ARG A 77 -36.62 5.28 -0.28
C ARG A 77 -35.95 4.11 0.44
N PRO A 78 -36.66 2.99 0.62
CA PRO A 78 -36.06 1.78 1.16
C PRO A 78 -34.95 1.28 0.22
N ARG A 79 -33.84 0.86 0.81
CA ARG A 79 -32.73 0.19 0.13
C ARG A 79 -32.47 -1.14 0.81
N ASP A 80 -32.10 -2.14 0.04
CA ASP A 80 -31.71 -3.43 0.59
C ASP A 80 -30.56 -3.22 1.58
N GLY A 81 -30.70 -3.76 2.78
CA GLY A 81 -29.66 -3.74 3.80
C GLY A 81 -28.38 -4.38 3.25
N GLY A 82 -27.23 -3.84 3.64
CA GLY A 82 -25.92 -4.24 3.11
C GLY A 82 -25.78 -5.75 2.98
N ARG A 83 -25.48 -6.21 1.77
CA ARG A 83 -25.00 -7.56 1.53
C ARG A 83 -23.65 -7.63 2.24
N GLY A 84 -23.61 -8.28 3.40
CA GLY A 84 -22.41 -8.35 4.26
C GLY A 84 -21.12 -8.59 3.47
N ALA A 85 -19.98 -8.17 4.02
CA ALA A 85 -18.69 -8.20 3.34
C ALA A 85 -18.48 -9.53 2.60
N GLY A 86 -18.28 -9.47 1.27
CA GLY A 86 -18.08 -10.66 0.46
C GLY A 86 -16.85 -11.43 0.95
N GLU A 87 -16.93 -12.76 0.98
CA GLU A 87 -15.75 -13.59 1.18
C GLU A 87 -14.86 -13.52 -0.06
N TYR A 88 -13.68 -12.92 0.09
CA TYR A 88 -12.65 -12.92 -0.93
C TYR A 88 -11.71 -14.10 -0.68
N ASP A 89 -11.37 -14.86 -1.72
CA ASP A 89 -10.30 -15.85 -1.63
C ASP A 89 -8.97 -15.15 -1.31
N ARG A 90 -8.39 -15.50 -0.16
CA ARG A 90 -7.10 -15.00 0.32
C ARG A 90 -6.03 -16.09 0.26
N SER A 91 -6.26 -17.14 -0.51
CA SER A 91 -5.26 -18.17 -0.74
C SER A 91 -3.99 -17.53 -1.31
N THR A 92 -2.85 -17.81 -0.68
CA THR A 92 -1.54 -17.40 -1.19
C THR A 92 -0.72 -18.66 -1.40
N PRO A 93 -0.81 -19.31 -2.58
CA PRO A 93 0.04 -20.44 -2.90
C PRO A 93 1.51 -20.10 -2.63
N ARG A 94 2.23 -21.02 -1.99
CA ARG A 94 3.64 -20.80 -1.63
C ARG A 94 4.53 -20.73 -2.88
N LEU A 95 4.19 -21.48 -3.91
CA LEU A 95 4.95 -21.60 -5.16
C LEU A 95 4.06 -21.27 -6.36
N VAL A 96 4.69 -20.77 -7.42
CA VAL A 96 4.10 -20.71 -8.76
C VAL A 96 4.50 -21.94 -9.55
N GLU A 97 3.77 -22.24 -10.62
CA GLU A 97 4.16 -23.31 -11.53
C GLU A 97 5.54 -23.05 -12.15
N PRO A 98 6.42 -24.08 -12.25
CA PRO A 98 7.71 -23.94 -12.89
C PRO A 98 7.59 -23.52 -14.36
N ASP A 99 8.44 -22.58 -14.79
CA ASP A 99 8.51 -22.10 -16.18
C ASP A 99 9.93 -21.56 -16.45
N SER A 100 10.20 -21.12 -17.67
CA SER A 100 11.40 -20.38 -18.04
C SER A 100 11.56 -19.09 -17.21
N GLU A 101 12.81 -18.70 -16.97
CA GLU A 101 13.14 -17.48 -16.23
C GLU A 101 12.47 -16.24 -16.83
N GLU A 102 12.43 -16.12 -18.15
CA GLU A 102 11.76 -15.01 -18.84
C GLU A 102 10.25 -14.97 -18.54
N ASN A 103 9.58 -16.12 -18.63
CA ASN A 103 8.14 -16.22 -18.34
C ASN A 103 7.85 -15.93 -16.86
N LEU A 104 8.70 -16.39 -15.94
CA LEU A 104 8.57 -16.10 -14.51
C LEU A 104 8.77 -14.61 -14.22
N HIS A 105 9.74 -13.95 -14.85
CA HIS A 105 9.89 -12.50 -14.74
C HIS A 105 8.66 -11.75 -15.25
N ARG A 106 8.12 -12.16 -16.40
CA ARG A 106 6.91 -11.60 -16.98
C ARG A 106 5.71 -11.78 -16.05
N LEU A 107 5.54 -12.98 -15.50
CA LEU A 107 4.49 -13.31 -14.54
C LEU A 107 4.54 -12.38 -13.32
N PHE A 108 5.71 -12.22 -12.71
CA PHE A 108 5.89 -11.36 -11.52
C PHE A 108 5.56 -9.89 -11.82
N LEU A 109 5.89 -9.41 -13.02
CA LEU A 109 5.57 -8.07 -13.49
C LEU A 109 4.05 -7.91 -13.70
N GLU A 110 3.41 -8.83 -14.43
CA GLU A 110 1.97 -8.81 -14.71
C GLU A 110 1.12 -8.92 -13.44
N ARG A 111 1.59 -9.68 -12.45
CA ARG A 111 0.93 -9.82 -11.14
C ARG A 111 1.17 -8.65 -10.18
N ASN A 112 1.97 -7.64 -10.58
CA ASN A 112 2.37 -6.50 -9.75
C ASN A 112 3.07 -6.92 -8.44
N TRP A 113 3.84 -8.01 -8.46
CA TRP A 113 4.64 -8.45 -7.30
C TRP A 113 6.00 -7.75 -7.23
N THR A 114 6.38 -7.02 -8.27
CA THR A 114 7.61 -6.23 -8.35
C THR A 114 7.31 -4.74 -8.31
N ASP A 115 8.35 -3.95 -8.13
CA ASP A 115 8.34 -2.49 -8.27
C ASP A 115 8.58 -2.05 -9.72
N THR A 116 8.28 -2.90 -10.71
CA THR A 116 8.56 -2.73 -12.16
C THR A 116 10.04 -2.77 -12.56
N LEU A 117 10.95 -2.79 -11.59
CA LEU A 117 12.38 -2.99 -11.83
C LEU A 117 12.71 -4.49 -11.91
N PRO A 118 13.81 -4.89 -12.59
CA PRO A 118 14.28 -6.27 -12.59
C PRO A 118 14.49 -6.80 -11.17
N ILE A 119 14.11 -8.05 -10.93
CA ILE A 119 14.26 -8.73 -9.64
C ILE A 119 15.23 -9.90 -9.75
N VAL A 120 15.71 -10.40 -8.62
CA VAL A 120 16.25 -11.76 -8.55
C VAL A 120 15.08 -12.71 -8.26
N LEU A 121 14.87 -13.74 -9.10
CA LEU A 121 13.77 -14.68 -8.87
C LEU A 121 13.96 -15.39 -7.51
N PRO A 122 12.95 -15.37 -6.62
CA PRO A 122 13.06 -15.89 -5.26
C PRO A 122 12.85 -17.43 -5.24
N THR A 123 13.82 -18.17 -5.78
CA THR A 123 13.82 -19.64 -5.73
C THR A 123 13.91 -20.13 -4.28
N GLU A 124 13.45 -21.35 -4.01
CA GLU A 124 13.52 -21.95 -2.67
C GLU A 124 14.95 -21.96 -2.10
N GLU A 125 15.95 -22.23 -2.95
CA GLU A 125 17.37 -22.18 -2.56
C GLU A 125 17.80 -20.78 -2.10
N ARG A 126 17.48 -19.73 -2.89
CA ARG A 126 17.85 -18.35 -2.56
C ARG A 126 17.12 -17.84 -1.32
N VAL A 127 15.84 -18.22 -1.17
CA VAL A 127 15.05 -17.91 0.03
C VAL A 127 15.63 -18.65 1.25
N GLY A 128 16.01 -19.92 1.11
CA GLY A 128 16.69 -20.68 2.16
C GLY A 128 18.01 -20.05 2.59
N ALA A 129 18.84 -19.61 1.63
CA ALA A 129 20.08 -18.89 1.92
C ALA A 129 19.83 -17.56 2.65
N MET A 130 18.80 -16.80 2.24
CA MET A 130 18.39 -15.57 2.91
C MET A 130 17.93 -15.82 4.35
N LEU A 131 17.15 -16.89 4.57
CA LEU A 131 16.68 -17.30 5.90
C LEU A 131 17.84 -17.68 6.84
N GLY A 132 18.99 -18.11 6.30
CA GLY A 132 20.22 -18.34 7.07
C GLY A 132 20.75 -17.08 7.78
N GLY A 133 20.34 -15.88 7.34
CA GLY A 133 20.65 -14.61 8.00
C GLY A 133 19.87 -14.34 9.30
N THR A 134 19.00 -15.25 9.74
CA THR A 134 18.23 -15.11 10.98
C THR A 134 18.09 -16.43 11.75
N ARG A 135 17.75 -16.32 13.04
CA ARG A 135 17.36 -17.46 13.89
C ARG A 135 15.84 -17.62 14.02
N ARG A 136 15.06 -16.67 13.50
CA ARG A 136 13.59 -16.70 13.53
C ARG A 136 13.06 -17.79 12.59
N LYS A 137 11.91 -18.38 12.94
CA LYS A 137 11.33 -19.46 12.13
C LYS A 137 10.66 -18.90 10.87
N PRO A 138 10.70 -19.60 9.71
CA PRO A 138 10.14 -19.08 8.46
C PRO A 138 8.64 -18.76 8.51
N ASP A 139 7.87 -19.50 9.29
CA ASP A 139 6.42 -19.37 9.49
C ASP A 139 6.03 -18.33 10.55
N GLU A 140 7.00 -17.79 11.28
CA GLU A 140 6.76 -16.81 12.33
C GLU A 140 6.23 -15.50 11.74
N ILE A 141 5.15 -14.96 12.32
CA ILE A 141 4.60 -13.67 11.92
C ILE A 141 5.56 -12.55 12.36
N VAL A 142 6.00 -11.75 11.40
CA VAL A 142 6.90 -10.62 11.66
C VAL A 142 6.10 -9.37 12.01
N GLY A 143 5.01 -9.13 11.30
CA GLY A 143 4.20 -7.94 11.48
C GLY A 143 2.94 -7.94 10.63
N ARG A 144 2.28 -6.79 10.63
CA ARG A 144 1.08 -6.54 9.84
C ARG A 144 1.10 -5.13 9.26
N MET A 145 0.69 -4.98 8.01
CA MET A 145 0.64 -3.68 7.30
C MET A 145 -0.69 -3.51 6.57
N ARG A 146 -1.01 -2.25 6.21
CA ARG A 146 -2.15 -1.88 5.36
C ARG A 146 -1.78 -0.63 4.55
N SER A 147 -2.28 -0.52 3.32
CA SER A 147 -1.96 0.64 2.47
C SER A 147 -2.65 1.94 2.90
N THR A 148 -3.85 1.84 3.45
CA THR A 148 -4.66 2.95 3.97
C THR A 148 -5.41 2.54 5.23
N HIS A 149 -5.87 3.52 6.01
CA HIS A 149 -6.63 3.29 7.24
C HIS A 149 -7.95 2.51 7.04
N PHE A 150 -8.49 2.53 5.83
CA PHE A 150 -9.77 1.90 5.48
C PHE A 150 -9.62 0.47 4.95
N ARG A 151 -8.40 -0.02 4.79
CA ARG A 151 -8.14 -1.43 4.43
C ARG A 151 -7.77 -2.26 5.65
N GLU A 152 -8.05 -3.54 5.56
CA GLU A 152 -7.65 -4.50 6.57
C GLU A 152 -6.14 -4.68 6.63
N TYR A 153 -5.66 -5.10 7.80
CA TYR A 153 -4.27 -5.48 7.98
C TYR A 153 -3.99 -6.82 7.33
N TRP A 154 -2.92 -6.88 6.56
CA TRP A 154 -2.35 -8.11 6.03
C TRP A 154 -1.18 -8.53 6.92
N GLN A 155 -1.10 -9.81 7.23
CA GLN A 155 0.01 -10.38 8.00
C GLN A 155 1.05 -10.99 7.06
N TYR A 156 2.31 -10.90 7.45
CA TYR A 156 3.42 -11.51 6.71
C TYR A 156 4.38 -12.23 7.64
N THR A 157 4.89 -13.36 7.15
CA THR A 157 5.84 -14.24 7.83
C THR A 157 7.29 -13.85 7.55
N VAL A 158 8.22 -14.45 8.28
CA VAL A 158 9.67 -14.30 8.02
C VAL A 158 10.01 -14.75 6.58
N GLU A 159 9.44 -15.85 6.09
CA GLU A 159 9.63 -16.33 4.71
C GLU A 159 9.16 -15.30 3.68
N LYS A 160 8.01 -14.65 3.89
CA LYS A 160 7.53 -13.58 3.00
C LYS A 160 8.48 -12.38 2.99
N VAL A 161 9.10 -12.04 4.13
CA VAL A 161 10.14 -10.99 4.18
C VAL A 161 11.39 -11.42 3.40
N ALA A 162 11.81 -12.68 3.54
CA ALA A 162 12.96 -13.25 2.81
C ALA A 162 12.74 -13.23 1.29
N VAL A 163 11.56 -13.60 0.81
CA VAL A 163 11.18 -13.52 -0.62
C VAL A 163 11.37 -12.12 -1.17
N ASN A 164 10.90 -11.09 -0.46
CA ASN A 164 11.06 -9.68 -0.88
C ASN A 164 12.52 -9.20 -0.82
N ALA A 165 13.28 -9.65 0.18
CA ALA A 165 14.71 -9.37 0.28
C ALA A 165 15.50 -9.97 -0.88
N VAL A 166 15.19 -11.22 -1.27
CA VAL A 166 15.81 -11.86 -2.44
C VAL A 166 15.45 -11.10 -3.70
N MET A 167 14.17 -10.78 -3.94
CA MET A 167 13.74 -10.01 -5.11
C MET A 167 14.47 -8.68 -5.24
N ALA A 168 14.75 -8.00 -4.13
CA ALA A 168 15.51 -6.75 -4.10
C ALA A 168 17.01 -6.91 -4.42
N GLY A 169 17.54 -8.14 -4.41
CA GLY A 169 18.97 -8.43 -4.54
C GLY A 169 19.77 -8.23 -3.25
N ALA A 170 19.10 -8.22 -2.08
CA ALA A 170 19.80 -8.09 -0.81
C ALA A 170 20.69 -9.31 -0.51
N ARG A 171 21.77 -9.10 0.24
CA ARG A 171 22.58 -10.21 0.76
C ARG A 171 22.03 -10.72 2.09
N PRO A 172 22.24 -11.99 2.47
CA PRO A 172 21.76 -12.54 3.74
C PRO A 172 22.24 -11.75 4.97
N GLU A 173 23.44 -11.18 4.94
CA GLU A 173 23.97 -10.34 6.04
C GLU A 173 23.09 -9.10 6.31
N TYR A 174 22.32 -8.64 5.33
CA TYR A 174 21.43 -7.48 5.45
C TYR A 174 20.06 -7.84 6.04
N PHE A 175 19.73 -9.13 6.05
CA PHE A 175 18.41 -9.62 6.40
C PHE A 175 17.94 -9.22 7.81
N PRO A 176 18.80 -9.20 8.85
CA PRO A 176 18.40 -8.71 10.17
C PRO A 176 17.85 -7.28 10.16
N VAL A 177 18.43 -6.39 9.34
CA VAL A 177 17.96 -4.99 9.20
C VAL A 177 16.60 -4.96 8.49
N ILE A 178 16.44 -5.75 7.43
CA ILE A 178 15.17 -5.84 6.69
C ILE A 178 14.06 -6.42 7.59
N LEU A 179 14.37 -7.43 8.41
CA LEU A 179 13.44 -7.97 9.41
C LEU A 179 13.08 -6.94 10.48
N ALA A 180 14.03 -6.11 10.92
CA ALA A 180 13.74 -5.04 11.87
C ALA A 180 12.78 -4.01 11.27
N LEU A 181 13.00 -3.59 10.02
CA LEU A 181 12.07 -2.70 9.30
C LEU A 181 10.69 -3.34 9.16
N ALA A 182 10.63 -4.62 8.78
CA ALA A 182 9.39 -5.38 8.67
C ALA A 182 8.63 -5.46 10.00
N ALA A 183 9.33 -5.62 11.12
CA ALA A 183 8.73 -5.74 12.45
C ALA A 183 8.09 -4.42 12.94
N THR A 184 8.45 -3.27 12.37
CA THR A 184 7.82 -1.99 12.71
C THR A 184 6.33 -1.94 12.35
N GLY A 185 5.90 -2.70 11.33
CA GLY A 185 4.55 -2.60 10.75
C GLY A 185 4.29 -1.25 10.06
N VAL A 186 5.31 -0.41 9.89
CA VAL A 186 5.24 0.84 9.14
C VAL A 186 5.47 0.52 7.67
N THR A 187 4.65 1.09 6.80
CA THR A 187 4.77 0.90 5.35
C THR A 187 5.69 1.94 4.72
N ALA A 188 6.58 1.50 3.83
CA ALA A 188 7.35 2.37 2.95
C ALA A 188 6.52 2.98 1.81
N ARG A 189 5.31 2.43 1.59
CA ARG A 189 4.43 2.71 0.44
C ARG A 189 3.04 3.13 0.90
N GLY A 190 2.95 3.93 1.97
CA GLY A 190 1.69 4.49 2.44
C GLY A 190 1.02 5.35 1.38
N SER A 191 -0.32 5.32 1.33
CA SER A 191 -1.09 6.14 0.39
C SER A 191 -1.52 7.46 1.02
N SER A 192 -1.18 8.56 0.34
CA SER A 192 -1.57 9.93 0.64
C SER A 192 -2.01 10.62 -0.65
N SER A 193 -2.86 11.65 -0.58
CA SER A 193 -3.16 12.51 -1.73
C SER A 193 -1.98 13.39 -2.14
N SER A 194 -0.97 13.53 -1.27
CA SER A 194 0.28 14.24 -1.52
C SER A 194 1.41 13.30 -1.94
N ALA A 195 2.48 13.85 -2.51
CA ALA A 195 3.72 13.12 -2.78
C ALA A 195 4.48 12.84 -1.48
N VAL A 196 4.51 11.58 -1.06
CA VAL A 196 5.20 11.11 0.15
C VAL A 196 6.17 9.98 -0.18
N ALA A 197 7.24 9.87 0.60
CA ALA A 197 8.16 8.74 0.59
C ALA A 197 8.58 8.42 2.04
N ALA A 198 8.88 7.16 2.30
CA ALA A 198 9.47 6.77 3.58
C ALA A 198 10.98 6.99 3.57
N MET A 199 11.53 7.15 4.78
CA MET A 199 12.95 7.20 5.05
C MET A 199 13.26 6.16 6.12
N ALA A 200 14.33 5.39 5.92
CA ALA A 200 14.82 4.43 6.89
C ALA A 200 16.27 4.79 7.28
N VAL A 201 16.46 5.13 8.54
CA VAL A 201 17.79 5.43 9.10
C VAL A 201 18.21 4.29 9.99
N VAL A 202 19.35 3.67 9.68
CA VAL A 202 19.87 2.52 10.42
C VAL A 202 20.94 2.99 11.39
N ASN A 203 20.70 2.75 12.68
CA ASN A 203 21.67 3.01 13.74
C ASN A 203 22.14 1.72 14.42
N GLY A 204 23.33 1.76 15.01
CA GLY A 204 23.99 0.65 15.71
C GLY A 204 25.14 -0.03 14.93
N PRO A 205 25.88 -0.96 15.58
CA PRO A 205 27.09 -1.58 15.03
C PRO A 205 26.91 -2.23 13.66
N ILE A 206 25.72 -2.81 13.42
CA ILE A 206 25.38 -3.50 12.18
C ILE A 206 25.58 -2.64 10.93
N ARG A 207 25.39 -1.31 11.05
CA ARG A 207 25.59 -0.39 9.91
C ARG A 207 27.04 -0.41 9.40
N ARG A 208 28.01 -0.64 10.29
CA ARG A 208 29.43 -0.81 9.94
C ARG A 208 29.73 -2.22 9.46
N GLU A 209 29.17 -3.23 10.14
CA GLU A 209 29.38 -4.65 9.81
C GLU A 209 28.96 -4.98 8.38
N ILE A 210 27.85 -4.40 7.91
CA ILE A 210 27.34 -4.62 6.54
C ILE A 210 27.79 -3.54 5.55
N GLY A 211 28.61 -2.58 6.01
CA GLY A 211 29.19 -1.53 5.18
C GLY A 211 28.17 -0.55 4.61
N MET A 212 27.15 -0.16 5.37
CA MET A 212 26.22 0.90 4.97
C MET A 212 26.93 2.26 4.86
N ASN A 213 26.47 3.11 3.94
CA ASN A 213 27.01 4.45 3.79
C ASN A 213 26.26 5.45 4.70
N ALA A 214 27.02 6.22 5.48
CA ALA A 214 26.55 7.29 6.37
C ALA A 214 27.22 8.65 6.08
N GLY A 215 28.19 8.69 5.16
CA GLY A 215 29.04 9.87 4.92
C GLY A 215 28.68 10.65 3.65
N THR A 216 29.70 11.08 2.92
CA THR A 216 29.52 11.75 1.63
C THR A 216 28.68 10.88 0.70
N GLY A 217 27.56 11.43 0.23
CA GLY A 217 26.61 10.69 -0.59
C GLY A 217 25.84 9.60 0.16
N ALA A 218 25.56 9.74 1.46
CA ALA A 218 24.81 8.76 2.27
C ALA A 218 23.49 8.30 1.63
N MET A 219 22.77 9.24 1.00
CA MET A 219 21.52 8.99 0.27
C MET A 219 21.73 8.85 -1.25
N GLY A 220 22.98 8.76 -1.70
CA GLY A 220 23.36 8.69 -3.10
C GLY A 220 23.55 7.26 -3.62
N PRO A 221 23.85 7.12 -4.92
CA PRO A 221 24.22 5.83 -5.50
C PRO A 221 25.55 5.29 -4.90
N TYR A 222 25.91 4.05 -5.27
CA TYR A 222 27.18 3.37 -4.95
C TYR A 222 27.30 2.65 -3.60
N ASN A 223 26.20 2.44 -2.86
CA ASN A 223 26.20 1.53 -1.71
C ASN A 223 25.15 0.44 -1.85
N HIS A 224 25.61 -0.82 -1.95
CA HIS A 224 24.73 -1.98 -2.17
C HIS A 224 23.79 -2.23 -0.99
N ALA A 225 24.24 -2.04 0.25
CA ALA A 225 23.41 -2.24 1.45
C ALA A 225 22.27 -1.22 1.49
N ASN A 226 22.58 0.08 1.38
CA ASN A 226 21.59 1.16 1.33
C ASN A 226 20.55 0.92 0.20
N ALA A 227 21.03 0.56 -1.00
CA ALA A 227 20.18 0.34 -2.17
C ALA A 227 19.20 -0.84 -1.98
N THR A 228 19.72 -2.00 -1.58
CA THR A 228 18.93 -3.25 -1.54
C THR A 228 18.08 -3.37 -0.29
N ILE A 229 18.51 -2.87 0.88
CA ILE A 229 17.68 -2.84 2.10
C ILE A 229 16.46 -1.95 1.86
N GLY A 230 16.68 -0.76 1.29
CA GLY A 230 15.61 0.18 1.02
C GLY A 230 14.61 -0.29 -0.03
N ARG A 231 15.12 -0.94 -1.08
CA ARG A 231 14.27 -1.59 -2.09
C ARG A 231 13.50 -2.78 -1.51
N ALA A 232 14.13 -3.62 -0.69
CA ALA A 232 13.48 -4.73 0.00
C ALA A 232 12.34 -4.24 0.91
N TYR A 233 12.54 -3.13 1.62
CA TYR A 233 11.50 -2.50 2.43
C TYR A 233 10.32 -2.01 1.58
N GLY A 234 10.59 -1.41 0.41
CA GLY A 234 9.58 -1.01 -0.56
C GLY A 234 8.77 -2.18 -1.12
N LEU A 235 9.44 -3.23 -1.59
CA LEU A 235 8.83 -4.46 -2.12
C LEU A 235 8.00 -5.18 -1.05
N LEU A 236 8.56 -5.34 0.15
CA LEU A 236 7.83 -5.91 1.29
C LEU A 236 6.57 -5.08 1.59
N SER A 237 6.67 -3.75 1.58
CA SER A 237 5.54 -2.89 1.91
C SER A 237 4.40 -3.06 0.91
N GLN A 238 4.66 -3.10 -0.40
CA GLN A 238 3.59 -3.32 -1.38
C GLN A 238 3.01 -4.73 -1.31
N ASN A 239 3.84 -5.76 -1.14
CA ASN A 239 3.40 -7.16 -1.18
C ASN A 239 2.75 -7.60 0.14
N GLY A 240 3.27 -7.11 1.26
CA GLY A 240 2.83 -7.43 2.62
C GLY A 240 1.59 -6.68 3.08
N GLN A 241 1.14 -5.64 2.35
CA GLN A 241 -0.06 -4.86 2.69
C GLN A 241 -1.22 -5.01 1.69
N GLY A 242 -1.04 -5.84 0.66
CA GLY A 242 -2.06 -6.03 -0.39
C GLY A 242 -2.12 -4.90 -1.41
N GLY A 243 -0.97 -4.32 -1.77
CA GLY A 243 -0.80 -3.40 -2.90
C GLY A 243 -0.23 -2.03 -2.52
N SER A 244 -0.11 -1.17 -3.53
CA SER A 244 0.08 0.29 -3.48
C SER A 244 0.01 0.78 -4.91
N VAL A 245 -1.09 0.42 -5.58
CA VAL A 245 -1.26 0.55 -7.01
C VAL A 245 -1.88 1.92 -7.30
N PRO A 246 -1.22 2.77 -8.11
CA PRO A 246 -1.75 4.07 -8.48
C PRO A 246 -3.19 3.98 -8.99
N GLY A 247 -4.07 4.85 -8.47
CA GLY A 247 -5.48 4.91 -8.86
C GLY A 247 -6.37 3.81 -8.27
N LEU A 248 -5.82 2.83 -7.55
CA LEU A 248 -6.58 1.78 -6.86
C LEU A 248 -6.37 1.85 -5.34
N SER A 249 -5.13 1.68 -4.88
CA SER A 249 -4.76 1.67 -3.47
C SER A 249 -3.71 2.70 -3.08
N TYR A 250 -3.19 3.44 -4.08
CA TYR A 250 -2.30 4.59 -3.93
C TYR A 250 -2.89 5.82 -4.62
N MET A 251 -3.00 6.93 -3.88
CA MET A 251 -3.70 8.16 -4.32
C MET A 251 -2.79 9.38 -4.46
N GLY A 252 -1.47 9.18 -4.56
CA GLY A 252 -0.52 10.28 -4.67
C GLY A 252 -0.75 11.08 -5.95
N ASN A 253 -0.76 12.41 -5.83
CA ASN A 253 -0.98 13.32 -6.95
C ASN A 253 0.06 13.17 -8.08
N GLN A 254 1.34 13.31 -7.77
CA GLN A 254 2.47 13.21 -8.71
C GLN A 254 3.39 12.02 -8.40
N GLY A 255 3.19 11.35 -7.27
CA GLY A 255 4.09 10.30 -6.77
C GLY A 255 5.42 10.85 -6.24
N ASN A 256 6.33 9.95 -5.84
CA ASN A 256 7.67 10.33 -5.39
C ASN A 256 8.68 9.24 -5.76
N ASN A 257 9.70 9.58 -6.55
CA ASN A 257 10.74 8.61 -6.98
C ASN A 257 11.59 8.08 -5.81
N TYR A 258 11.64 8.77 -4.67
CA TYR A 258 12.27 8.24 -3.46
C TYR A 258 11.60 6.96 -2.94
N ALA A 259 10.35 6.68 -3.35
CA ALA A 259 9.64 5.46 -2.97
C ALA A 259 10.23 4.15 -3.54
N TYR A 260 11.13 4.22 -4.55
CA TYR A 260 11.83 3.03 -5.07
C TYR A 260 12.91 2.50 -4.11
N ASN A 261 13.47 3.36 -3.25
CA ASN A 261 14.50 2.98 -2.29
C ASN A 261 14.13 3.32 -0.83
N SER A 262 13.08 4.09 -0.58
CA SER A 262 12.69 4.48 0.79
C SER A 262 13.78 5.23 1.56
N VAL A 263 14.60 6.02 0.84
CA VAL A 263 15.69 6.87 1.36
C VAL A 263 16.46 6.17 2.50
N THR A 264 17.04 5.01 2.18
CA THR A 264 17.64 4.15 3.21
C THR A 264 19.12 4.43 3.36
N PHE A 265 19.57 4.82 4.55
CA PHE A 265 20.97 5.11 4.84
C PHE A 265 21.32 4.88 6.32
N ALA A 266 22.61 4.94 6.64
CA ALA A 266 23.10 4.76 8.01
C ALA A 266 23.26 6.09 8.76
N GLU A 267 23.01 6.08 10.06
CA GLU A 267 23.27 7.23 10.93
C GLU A 267 24.78 7.47 11.10
N ASN A 268 25.18 8.74 11.22
CA ASN A 268 26.57 9.18 11.37
C ASN A 268 26.77 9.85 12.74
N GLU A 269 26.42 9.15 13.82
CA GLU A 269 26.42 9.69 15.18
C GLU A 269 27.82 9.98 15.76
N GLU A 270 28.89 9.46 15.15
CA GLU A 270 30.28 9.69 15.62
C GLU A 270 30.91 10.99 15.13
N ARG A 271 30.16 11.85 14.46
CA ARG A 271 30.64 13.14 13.95
C ARG A 271 29.83 14.31 14.49
#